data_AF-A0A2M7F830-F1
#
_entry.id   AF-A0A2M7F830-F1
#
_cell.length_a   1.000
_cell.length_b   1.000
_cell.length_c   1.000
_cell.angle_alpha   90.00
_cell.angle_beta   90.00
_cell.angle_gamma   90.00
#
_symmetry.space_group_name_H-M   'P 1'
#
loop_
_entity.id
_entity.type
_entity.pdbx_description
1 polymer ?
#
loop_
_entity_poly.entity_id
_entity_poly.type
_entity_poly.pdbx_seq_one_letter_code
_entity_poly.pdbx_strand_id
1 'polypeptide(L)'
;GFEMDVDAKNREAINHISVELEFMLLLYLKLIRAMDDRLQERAEIVKDAIRTFLKDHLAGWGLLYCSLVKESEAHEFYKKVCALLNMLLESELKKYGLDAGALQRGLFVPYRQNPGMEDFTCGPMPPQ
;
A
#
# COMPACT_ATOMS: atom_id res chain seq x y z
N GLY A 1 15.54 8.79 12.70
CA GLY A 1 14.47 7.84 12.37
C GLY A 1 13.17 8.45 12.84
N PHE A 2 12.06 8.19 12.15
CA PHE A 2 10.75 8.58 12.66
C PHE A 2 10.28 7.47 13.60
N GLU A 3 10.07 7.85 14.85
CA GLU A 3 9.43 7.02 15.88
C GLU A 3 7.95 7.40 15.85
N MET A 4 7.17 6.62 15.09
CA MET A 4 5.71 6.73 15.13
C MET A 4 5.25 5.84 16.28
N ASP A 5 4.53 6.40 17.24
CA ASP A 5 4.10 5.68 18.43
C ASP A 5 3.11 4.57 18.04
N VAL A 6 3.50 3.32 18.25
CA VAL A 6 2.88 2.14 17.61
C VAL A 6 1.81 1.49 18.50
N ASP A 7 0.93 2.30 19.09
CA ASP A 7 -0.26 1.75 19.74
C ASP A 7 -1.18 1.06 18.72
N ALA A 8 -1.94 0.04 19.13
CA ALA A 8 -2.80 -0.76 18.24
C ALA A 8 -3.78 0.11 17.41
N LYS A 9 -4.24 1.21 17.99
CA LYS A 9 -5.09 2.21 17.33
C LYS A 9 -4.34 3.03 16.25
N ASN A 10 -3.05 3.28 16.44
CA ASN A 10 -2.20 3.97 15.47
C ASN A 10 -1.77 3.03 14.33
N ARG A 11 -1.63 1.72 14.58
CA ARG A 11 -1.32 0.73 13.52
C ARG A 11 -2.36 0.68 12.41
N GLU A 12 -3.65 0.71 12.76
CA GLU A 12 -4.72 0.75 11.76
C GLU A 12 -4.72 2.04 10.95
N ALA A 13 -4.38 3.18 11.58
CA ALA A 13 -4.27 4.46 10.91
C ALA A 13 -3.08 4.52 9.92
N ILE A 14 -1.96 3.86 10.24
CA ILE A 14 -0.75 3.83 9.40
C ILE A 14 -0.99 3.09 8.07
N ASN A 15 -1.83 2.06 8.08
CA ASN A 15 -2.16 1.29 6.88
C ASN A 15 -3.26 1.95 6.02
N HIS A 16 -3.68 3.18 6.33
CA HIS A 16 -4.67 3.88 5.53
C HIS A 16 -4.05 4.35 4.20
N ILE A 17 -4.79 4.19 3.08
CA ILE A 17 -4.25 4.46 1.73
C ILE A 17 -3.73 5.89 1.57
N SER A 18 -4.37 6.87 2.21
CA SER A 18 -3.89 8.25 2.18
C SER A 18 -2.53 8.43 2.87
N VAL A 19 -2.32 7.74 4.00
CA VAL A 19 -1.08 7.84 4.80
C VAL A 19 0.09 7.23 4.03
N GLU A 20 -0.13 6.07 3.40
CA GLU A 20 0.91 5.44 2.56
C GLU A 20 1.24 6.29 1.33
N LEU A 21 0.25 6.96 0.73
CA LEU A 21 0.47 7.90 -0.39
C LEU A 21 1.21 9.17 0.04
N GLU A 22 0.92 9.70 1.23
CA GLU A 22 1.69 10.81 1.81
C GLU A 22 3.14 10.39 2.08
N PHE A 23 3.36 9.18 2.58
CA PHE A 23 4.71 8.66 2.77
C PHE A 23 5.47 8.51 1.44
N MET A 24 4.80 8.03 0.38
CA MET A 24 5.37 8.03 -0.98
C MET A 24 5.79 9.42 -1.44
N LEU A 25 4.94 10.43 -1.22
CA LEU A 25 5.28 11.82 -1.54
C LEU A 25 6.55 12.27 -0.79
N LEU A 26 6.69 11.93 0.50
CA LEU A 26 7.88 12.26 1.28
C LEU A 26 9.15 11.59 0.73
N LEU A 27 9.08 10.33 0.31
CA LEU A 27 10.21 9.65 -0.34
C LEU A 27 10.59 10.35 -1.65
N TYR A 28 9.59 10.75 -2.43
CA TYR A 28 9.83 11.49 -3.67
C TYR A 28 10.48 12.86 -3.45
N LEU A 29 10.03 13.61 -2.44
CA LEU A 29 10.65 14.88 -2.06
C LEU A 29 12.11 14.69 -1.63
N LYS A 30 12.41 13.62 -0.89
CA LYS A 30 13.80 13.27 -0.52
C LYS A 30 14.65 12.93 -1.73
N LEU A 31 14.09 12.22 -2.72
CA LEU A 31 14.79 11.88 -3.95
C LEU A 31 15.12 13.14 -4.75
N ILE A 32 14.13 14.03 -4.96
CA ILE A 32 14.32 15.31 -5.64
C ILE A 32 15.42 16.11 -4.95
N ARG A 33 15.36 16.23 -3.62
CA ARG A 33 16.37 16.95 -2.85
C ARG A 33 17.78 16.36 -3.01
N ALA A 34 17.92 15.04 -2.95
CA ALA A 34 19.21 14.38 -3.14
C ALA A 34 19.78 14.58 -4.55
N MET A 35 18.90 14.61 -5.56
CA MET A 35 19.27 14.89 -6.95
C MET A 35 19.71 16.35 -7.15
N ASP A 36 18.98 17.31 -6.58
CA ASP A 36 19.31 18.74 -6.64
C ASP A 36 20.66 19.04 -5.99
N ASP A 37 20.94 18.41 -4.84
CA ASP A 37 22.21 18.52 -4.13
C ASP A 37 23.35 17.70 -4.78
N ARG A 38 23.09 17.00 -5.90
CA ARG A 38 24.02 16.12 -6.63
C ARG A 38 24.63 15.01 -5.78
N LEU A 39 23.88 14.54 -4.78
CA LEU A 39 24.30 13.48 -3.86
C LEU A 39 23.84 12.12 -4.39
N GLN A 40 24.55 11.61 -5.40
CA GLN A 40 24.14 10.40 -6.13
C GLN A 40 23.91 9.20 -5.21
N GLU A 41 24.80 8.96 -4.24
CA GLU A 41 24.65 7.86 -3.28
C GLU A 41 23.34 7.95 -2.49
N ARG A 42 22.98 9.16 -2.03
CA ARG A 42 21.73 9.39 -1.31
C ARG A 42 20.52 9.20 -2.22
N ALA A 43 20.62 9.60 -3.48
CA ALA A 43 19.56 9.40 -4.45
C ALA A 43 19.31 7.89 -4.69
N GLU A 44 20.36 7.08 -4.79
CA GLU A 44 20.22 5.61 -4.92
C GLU A 44 19.60 4.99 -3.66
N ILE A 45 20.05 5.39 -2.46
CA ILE A 45 19.43 4.93 -1.20
C ILE A 45 17.93 5.22 -1.16
N VAL A 46 17.52 6.43 -1.59
CA VAL A 46 16.10 6.79 -1.60
C VAL A 46 15.34 6.01 -2.67
N LYS A 47 15.92 5.76 -3.85
CA LYS A 47 15.29 4.89 -4.86
C LYS A 47 15.08 3.47 -4.35
N ASP A 48 16.04 2.91 -3.63
CA ASP A 48 15.91 1.59 -3.00
C ASP A 48 14.82 1.58 -1.92
N ALA A 49 14.73 2.66 -1.14
CA ALA A 49 13.64 2.84 -0.17
C ALA A 49 12.27 2.90 -0.87
N ILE A 50 12.12 3.65 -1.97
CA ILE A 50 10.88 3.70 -2.76
C ILE A 50 10.53 2.32 -3.31
N ARG A 51 11.51 1.60 -3.88
CA ARG A 51 11.31 0.25 -4.40
C ARG A 51 10.81 -0.70 -3.32
N THR A 52 11.43 -0.67 -2.15
CA THR A 52 11.07 -1.53 -1.01
C THR A 52 9.68 -1.19 -0.50
N PHE A 53 9.39 0.09 -0.32
CA PHE A 53 8.09 0.55 0.14
C PHE A 53 6.95 0.20 -0.84
N LEU A 54 7.15 0.39 -2.16
CA LEU A 54 6.18 -0.02 -3.17
C LEU A 54 5.90 -1.53 -3.08
N LYS A 55 6.96 -2.33 -2.99
CA LYS A 55 6.86 -3.79 -2.98
C LYS A 55 6.18 -4.33 -1.72
N ASP A 56 6.61 -3.85 -0.56
CA ASP A 56 6.30 -4.48 0.73
C ASP A 56 5.13 -3.80 1.45
N HIS A 57 4.83 -2.53 1.14
CA HIS A 57 3.77 -1.76 1.81
C HIS A 57 2.62 -1.40 0.87
N LEU A 58 2.87 -0.65 -0.21
CA LEU A 58 1.76 0.02 -0.92
C LEU A 58 1.15 -0.80 -2.07
N ALA A 59 1.97 -1.35 -2.97
CA ALA A 59 1.45 -1.79 -4.27
C ALA A 59 0.64 -3.09 -4.20
N GLY A 60 1.02 -4.03 -3.32
CA GLY A 60 0.30 -5.29 -3.19
C GLY A 60 -1.18 -5.09 -2.84
N TRP A 61 -1.45 -4.52 -1.66
CA TRP A 61 -2.82 -4.32 -1.22
C TRP A 61 -3.48 -3.11 -1.87
N GLY A 62 -2.73 -2.07 -2.27
CA GLY A 62 -3.26 -0.89 -2.94
C GLY A 62 -3.89 -1.20 -4.31
N LEU A 63 -3.27 -2.08 -5.10
CA LEU A 63 -3.85 -2.55 -6.37
C LEU A 63 -5.09 -3.43 -6.12
N LEU A 64 -5.06 -4.28 -5.10
CA LEU A 64 -6.21 -5.09 -4.71
C LEU A 64 -7.37 -4.21 -4.23
N TYR A 65 -7.09 -3.22 -3.39
CA TYR A 65 -8.05 -2.22 -2.91
C TYR A 65 -8.74 -1.52 -4.08
N CYS A 66 -7.98 -1.07 -5.09
CA CYS A 66 -8.56 -0.44 -6.27
C CYS A 66 -9.49 -1.39 -7.04
N SER A 67 -9.12 -2.67 -7.14
CA SER A 67 -9.95 -3.71 -7.77
C SER A 67 -11.26 -3.93 -7.00
N LEU A 68 -11.19 -4.02 -5.67
CA LEU A 68 -12.35 -4.17 -4.80
C LEU A 68 -13.28 -2.96 -4.85
N VAL A 69 -12.75 -1.73 -4.83
CA VAL A 69 -13.57 -0.51 -4.94
C VAL A 69 -14.30 -0.46 -6.27
N LYS A 70 -13.64 -0.89 -7.36
CA LYS A 70 -14.25 -0.95 -8.70
C LYS A 70 -15.45 -1.90 -8.75
N GLU A 71 -15.38 -3.03 -8.04
CA GLU A 71 -16.44 -4.04 -7.96
C GLU A 71 -17.52 -3.72 -6.92
N SER A 72 -17.24 -2.80 -5.98
CA SER A 72 -18.17 -2.39 -4.94
C SER A 72 -19.27 -1.42 -5.42
N GLU A 73 -20.27 -1.19 -4.56
CA GLU A 73 -21.31 -0.16 -4.74
C GLU A 73 -20.82 1.27 -4.39
N ALA A 74 -19.50 1.50 -4.33
CA ALA A 74 -18.96 2.83 -4.07
C ALA A 74 -19.40 3.85 -5.14
N HIS A 75 -19.49 5.12 -4.73
CA HIS A 75 -19.82 6.22 -5.63
C HIS A 75 -18.82 6.32 -6.78
N GLU A 76 -19.30 6.64 -8.00
CA GLU A 76 -18.48 6.66 -9.22
C GLU A 76 -17.23 7.53 -9.11
N PHE A 77 -17.30 8.63 -8.35
CA PHE A 77 -16.14 9.45 -8.01
C PHE A 77 -14.97 8.62 -7.45
N TYR A 78 -15.21 7.79 -6.43
CA TYR A 78 -14.17 7.00 -5.79
C TYR A 78 -13.65 5.87 -6.70
N LYS A 79 -14.50 5.33 -7.57
CA LYS A 79 -14.06 4.39 -8.61
C LYS A 79 -13.10 5.05 -9.60
N LYS A 80 -13.34 6.30 -9.99
CA LYS A 80 -12.41 7.05 -10.86
C LYS A 80 -11.10 7.39 -10.14
N VAL A 81 -11.15 7.75 -8.86
CA VAL A 81 -9.95 7.97 -8.04
C VAL A 81 -9.12 6.68 -7.95
N CYS A 82 -9.75 5.52 -7.70
CA CYS A 82 -9.06 4.23 -7.67
C CYS A 82 -8.50 3.85 -9.04
N ALA A 83 -9.19 4.14 -10.14
CA ALA A 83 -8.64 3.93 -11.48
C ALA A 83 -7.38 4.76 -11.72
N LEU A 84 -7.36 6.02 -11.28
CA LEU A 84 -6.16 6.88 -11.35
C LEU A 84 -5.01 6.32 -10.49
N LEU A 85 -5.32 5.94 -9.26
CA LEU A 85 -4.34 5.34 -8.34
C LEU A 85 -3.76 4.04 -8.92
N ASN A 86 -4.59 3.19 -9.51
CA ASN A 86 -4.13 1.94 -10.13
C ASN A 86 -3.13 2.21 -11.27
N MET A 87 -3.44 3.16 -12.17
CA MET A 87 -2.52 3.58 -13.23
C MET A 87 -1.21 4.15 -12.69
N LEU A 88 -1.27 4.94 -11.62
CA LEU A 88 -0.08 5.47 -10.94
C LEU A 88 0.79 4.32 -10.42
N LEU A 89 0.22 3.40 -9.64
CA LEU A 89 0.94 2.28 -9.05
C LEU A 89 1.56 1.37 -10.11
N GLU A 90 0.84 1.06 -11.19
CA GLU A 90 1.39 0.28 -12.32
C GLU A 90 2.58 0.97 -13.00
N SER A 91 2.47 2.28 -13.22
CA SER A 91 3.58 3.08 -13.77
C SER A 91 4.80 3.07 -12.85
N GLU A 92 4.57 3.21 -11.55
CA GLU A 92 5.62 3.19 -10.53
C GLU A 92 6.30 1.82 -10.43
N LEU A 93 5.52 0.73 -10.39
CA LEU A 93 6.08 -0.62 -10.40
C LEU A 93 6.94 -0.86 -11.65
N LYS A 94 6.47 -0.42 -12.82
CA LYS A 94 7.24 -0.51 -14.08
C LYS A 94 8.54 0.26 -14.00
N LYS A 95 8.52 1.48 -13.46
CA LYS A 95 9.70 2.33 -13.27
C LYS A 95 10.76 1.67 -12.39
N TYR A 96 10.35 0.91 -11.37
CA TYR A 96 11.26 0.20 -10.45
C TYR A 96 11.47 -1.28 -10.79
N GLY A 97 10.99 -1.75 -11.94
CA GLY A 97 11.16 -3.14 -12.41
C GLY A 97 10.50 -4.17 -11.49
N LEU A 98 9.33 -3.85 -10.94
CA LEU A 98 8.54 -4.72 -10.07
C LEU A 98 7.34 -5.30 -10.85
N ASP A 99 6.98 -6.55 -10.56
CA ASP A 99 5.84 -7.25 -11.18
C ASP A 99 4.59 -7.14 -10.31
N ALA A 100 3.55 -6.48 -10.81
CA ALA A 100 2.28 -6.30 -10.10
C ALA A 100 1.60 -7.64 -9.75
N GLY A 101 1.61 -8.58 -10.69
CA GLY A 101 0.96 -9.88 -10.51
C GLY A 101 1.60 -10.71 -9.40
N ALA A 102 2.91 -10.64 -9.23
CA ALA A 102 3.64 -11.28 -8.13
C ALA A 102 3.23 -10.77 -6.76
N LEU A 103 2.97 -9.47 -6.63
CA LEU A 103 2.64 -8.85 -5.34
C LEU A 103 1.23 -9.22 -4.87
N GLN A 104 0.27 -9.36 -5.79
CA GLN A 104 -1.11 -9.70 -5.45
C GLN A 104 -1.29 -11.18 -5.07
N ARG A 105 -0.47 -12.09 -5.62
CA ARG A 105 -0.59 -13.55 -5.36
C ARG A 105 -0.44 -13.93 -3.89
N GLY A 106 0.25 -13.13 -3.07
CA GLY A 106 0.44 -13.39 -1.63
C GLY A 106 -0.67 -12.86 -0.72
N LEU A 107 -1.61 -12.07 -1.26
CA LEU A 107 -2.62 -11.34 -0.46
C LEU A 107 -4.00 -11.98 -0.48
N PHE A 108 -4.23 -12.93 -1.38
CA PHE A 108 -5.45 -13.71 -1.39
C PHE A 108 -5.40 -14.78 -0.29
N VAL A 109 -5.92 -14.44 0.89
CA VAL A 109 -6.34 -15.44 1.87
C VAL A 109 -7.81 -15.73 1.56
N PRO A 110 -8.17 -16.92 1.04
CA PRO A 110 -9.57 -17.23 0.84
C PRO A 110 -10.28 -17.10 2.19
N TYR A 111 -11.34 -16.29 2.22
CA TYR A 111 -12.23 -16.20 3.36
C TYR A 111 -12.74 -17.62 3.64
N ARG A 112 -12.22 -18.26 4.71
CA ARG A 112 -12.87 -19.47 5.22
C ARG A 112 -14.23 -19.00 5.72
N GLN A 113 -15.29 -19.44 5.05
CA GLN A 113 -16.63 -19.34 5.61
C GLN A 113 -16.60 -20.02 6.97
N ASN A 114 -16.50 -19.23 8.04
CA ASN A 114 -16.83 -19.69 9.37
C ASN A 114 -18.36 -19.66 9.44
N PRO A 115 -19.04 -20.80 9.64
CA PRO A 115 -20.51 -20.88 9.68
C PRO A 115 -21.17 -20.12 10.85
N GLY A 116 -20.48 -19.20 11.53
CA GLY A 116 -20.93 -18.51 12.75
C GLY A 116 -20.94 -16.98 12.67
N MET A 117 -20.64 -16.35 11.53
CA MET A 117 -20.67 -14.88 11.38
C MET A 117 -22.07 -14.35 11.02
N GLU A 118 -23.09 -14.67 11.81
CA GLU A 118 -24.32 -13.87 11.84
C GLU A 118 -24.19 -12.68 12.80
N ASP A 119 -23.19 -12.70 13.68
CA ASP A 119 -22.78 -11.55 14.47
C ASP A 119 -21.42 -11.03 13.98
N PHE A 120 -21.26 -9.70 13.97
CA PHE A 120 -20.02 -9.02 13.63
C PHE A 120 -18.95 -9.16 14.74
N THR A 121 -18.92 -10.28 15.46
CA THR A 121 -17.90 -10.50 16.48
C THR A 121 -16.67 -11.15 15.86
N CYS A 122 -15.49 -10.71 16.29
CA CYS A 122 -14.27 -11.46 16.03
C CYS A 122 -14.40 -12.80 16.74
N GLY A 123 -14.67 -13.86 15.98
CA GLY A 123 -14.73 -15.23 16.48
C GLY A 123 -13.45 -15.62 17.23
N PRO A 124 -13.52 -16.64 18.11
CA PRO A 124 -12.42 -16.94 19.03
C PRO A 124 -11.14 -17.30 18.28
N MET A 125 -10.01 -16.81 18.80
CA MET A 125 -8.67 -17.14 18.30
C MET A 125 -8.46 -18.66 18.33
N PRO A 126 -7.84 -19.25 17.29
CA PRO A 126 -7.54 -20.68 17.29
C PRO A 126 -6.56 -21.03 18.42
N PRO A 127 -6.69 -22.22 19.04
CA PRO A 127 -5.78 -22.66 20.08
C PRO A 127 -4.36 -22.84 19.52
N GLN A 128 -3.37 -22.47 20.34
CA GLN A 128 -1.94 -22.61 20.08
C GLN A 128 -1.49 -24.08 20.13
#